data_AF-D8LR79-F1
#
_entry.id   AF-D8LR79-F1
#
_cell.length_a   1.000
_cell.length_b   1.000
_cell.length_c   1.000
_cell.angle_alpha   90.00
_cell.angle_beta   90.00
_cell.angle_gamma   90.00
#
_symmetry.space_group_name_H-M   'P 1'
#
loop_
_entity.id
_entity.type
_entity.pdbx_description
1 polymer ?
#
loop_
_entity_poly.entity_id
_entity_poly.type
_entity_poly.pdbx_seq_one_letter_code
_entity_poly.pdbx_strand_id
1 'polypeptide(L)' 'MNKLSPSQLLSEAELESLGVFQDRGWEHYSILRPEPNILLFRRPMGTDPVTGTVDPARQRMAEAAFRQQLINQNRS' A
#
# COMPACT_ATOMS: atom_id res chain seq x y z
N MET A 1 17.09 17.42 11.60
CA MET A 1 17.24 16.10 10.95
C MET A 1 16.22 15.17 11.60
N ASN A 2 15.05 14.99 11.00
CA ASN A 2 14.01 14.12 11.58
C ASN A 2 14.46 12.67 11.41
N LYS A 3 14.86 12.03 12.51
CA LYS A 3 15.22 10.61 12.53
C LYS A 3 13.95 9.79 12.40
N LEU A 4 13.86 8.99 11.35
CA LEU A 4 12.89 7.89 11.24
C LEU A 4 13.12 6.93 12.42
N SER A 5 12.13 6.75 13.29
CA SER A 5 12.18 5.73 14.32
C SER A 5 12.07 4.36 13.64
N PRO A 6 13.11 3.49 13.68
CA PRO A 6 13.16 2.28 12.85
C PRO A 6 12.19 1.16 13.25
N SER A 7 11.23 1.42 14.15
CA SER A 7 10.47 0.38 14.85
C SER A 7 8.95 0.54 14.76
N GLN A 8 8.45 1.56 14.05
CA GLN A 8 7.01 1.81 13.97
C GLN A 8 6.57 2.05 12.54
N LEU A 9 5.41 1.48 12.19
CA LEU A 9 4.70 1.86 10.97
C LEU A 9 4.29 3.31 11.08
N LEU A 10 4.36 4.02 9.96
CA LEU A 10 4.10 5.45 9.90
C LEU A 10 2.69 5.67 9.37
N SER A 11 1.95 6.57 10.02
CA SER A 11 0.69 7.10 9.50
C SER A 11 0.94 8.05 8.32
N GLU A 12 -0.11 8.31 7.53
CA GLU A 12 -0.07 9.27 6.42
C GLU A 12 0.45 10.64 6.87
N ALA A 13 0.01 11.13 8.02
CA ALA A 13 0.47 12.40 8.59
C ALA A 13 1.98 12.41 8.96
N GLU A 14 2.50 11.28 9.45
CA GLU A 14 3.93 11.16 9.76
C GLU A 14 4.77 11.14 8.47
N LEU A 15 4.27 10.51 7.42
CA LEU A 15 4.90 10.48 6.10
C LEU A 15 4.92 11.87 5.44
N GLU A 16 3.83 12.62 5.53
CA GLU A 16 3.76 14.01 5.08
C GLU A 16 4.78 14.90 5.82
N SER A 17 4.94 14.70 7.13
CA SER A 17 5.96 15.39 7.95
C SER A 17 7.40 15.05 7.55
N LEU A 18 7.59 13.88 6.94
CA LEU A 18 8.87 13.44 6.36
C LEU A 18 9.07 13.94 4.91
N GLY A 19 8.08 14.64 4.35
CA GLY A 19 8.10 15.14 2.97
C GLY A 19 7.69 14.11 1.92
N VAL A 20 7.10 12.98 2.33
CA VAL A 20 6.56 11.96 1.42
C VAL A 20 5.10 12.30 1.14
N PHE A 21 4.84 12.96 0.01
CA PHE A 21 3.50 13.22 -0.49
C PHE A 21 3.14 12.21 -1.59
N GLN A 22 2.04 11.48 -1.42
CA GLN A 22 1.52 10.52 -2.39
C GLN A 22 0.00 10.66 -2.52
N ASP A 23 -0.58 9.95 -3.50
CA ASP A 23 -2.03 9.82 -3.64
C ASP A 23 -2.68 9.23 -2.38
N ARG A 24 -3.98 9.44 -2.20
CA ARG A 24 -4.67 8.92 -1.01
C ARG A 24 -4.81 7.40 -1.04
N GLY A 25 -4.84 6.81 0.15
CA GLY A 25 -5.08 5.38 0.34
C GLY A 25 -3.85 4.47 0.27
N TRP A 26 -2.64 5.06 0.27
CA TRP A 26 -1.41 4.31 0.53
C TRP A 26 -1.19 4.13 2.03
N GLU A 27 -0.87 2.91 2.44
CA GLU A 27 -0.53 2.57 3.82
C GLU A 27 0.91 2.06 3.89
N HIS A 28 1.72 2.61 4.80
CA HIS A 28 3.03 2.05 5.14
C HIS A 28 2.80 0.74 5.91
N TYR A 29 3.11 -0.40 5.30
CA TYR A 29 2.68 -1.71 5.83
C TYR A 29 3.79 -2.53 6.48
N SER A 30 5.04 -2.26 6.17
CA SER A 30 6.16 -3.03 6.72
C SER A 30 7.46 -2.23 6.72
N ILE A 31 8.31 -2.52 7.69
CA ILE A 31 9.65 -1.97 7.79
C ILE A 31 10.62 -3.03 7.26
N LEU A 32 11.34 -2.71 6.20
CA LEU A 32 12.40 -3.57 5.69
C LEU A 32 13.66 -3.38 6.55
N ARG A 33 14.11 -4.43 7.23
CA ARG A 33 15.46 -4.49 7.81
C ARG A 33 16.34 -5.30 6.86
N PRO A 34 17.59 -4.86 6.56
CA PRO A 34 18.43 -3.89 7.27
C PRO A 34 18.37 -2.43 6.80
N GLU A 35 17.49 -2.09 5.83
CA GLU A 35 17.48 -0.78 5.16
C GLU A 35 16.25 0.08 5.56
N PRO A 36 16.28 0.78 6.71
CA PRO A 36 15.12 1.52 7.26
C PRO A 36 14.74 2.77 6.44
N ASN A 37 15.57 3.15 5.47
CA ASN A 37 15.29 4.28 4.58
C ASN A 37 14.35 3.89 3.43
N ILE A 38 14.06 2.60 3.27
CA ILE A 38 13.10 2.11 2.28
C ILE A 38 11.74 2.00 2.96
N LEU A 39 10.76 2.73 2.44
CA LEU A 39 9.38 2.71 2.90
C LEU A 39 8.55 1.80 1.97
N LEU A 40 7.87 0.82 2.55
CA LEU A 40 7.04 -0.13 1.81
C LEU A 40 5.56 0.23 1.93
N PHE A 41 4.96 0.60 0.80
CA PHE A 41 3.55 0.99 0.75
C PHE A 41 2.68 -0.09 0.11
N ARG A 42 1.44 -0.20 0.58
CA ARG A 42 0.39 -0.99 -0.07
C ARG A 42 -0.86 -0.15 -0.26
N ARG A 43 -1.66 -0.48 -1.25
CA ARG A 43 -2.98 0.11 -1.50
C ARG A 43 -3.95 -0.98 -1.93
N PRO A 44 -5.20 -1.00 -1.41
CA PRO A 44 -6.22 -1.91 -1.92
C PRO A 44 -6.44 -1.73 -3.43
N MET A 45 -6.72 -2.83 -4.12
CA MET A 45 -7.07 -2.76 -5.55
C MET A 45 -8.48 -2.15 -5.68
N GLY A 46 -8.62 -1.18 -6.58
CA GLY A 46 -9.87 -0.44 -6.76
C GLY A 46 -10.04 0.80 -5.88
N THR A 47 -9.00 1.21 -5.16
CA THR A 47 -8.97 2.52 -4.47
C THR A 47 -8.95 3.65 -5.49
N ASP A 48 -9.81 4.65 -5.29
CA ASP A 48 -9.77 5.89 -6.04
C ASP A 48 -8.59 6.76 -5.54
N PRO A 49 -7.67 7.20 -6.42
CA PRO A 49 -6.47 7.94 -6.03
C PRO A 49 -6.76 9.33 -5.45
N VAL A 50 -7.93 9.90 -5.73
CA VAL A 50 -8.33 11.24 -5.28
C VAL A 50 -9.03 11.16 -3.93
N THR A 51 -9.95 10.21 -3.75
CA THR A 51 -10.74 10.11 -2.51
C THR A 51 -10.10 9.20 -1.46
N GLY A 52 -9.22 8.27 -1.86
CA GLY A 52 -8.66 7.23 -0.99
C GLY A 52 -9.68 6.15 -0.59
N THR A 53 -10.92 6.22 -1.11
CA THR A 53 -11.97 5.26 -0.79
C THR A 53 -11.87 4.03 -1.69
N VAL A 54 -12.03 2.86 -1.10
CA VAL A 54 -12.14 1.61 -1.84
C VAL A 54 -13.57 1.42 -2.31
N ASP A 55 -13.78 1.31 -3.62
CA ASP A 55 -15.08 0.90 -4.16
C ASP A 55 -15.25 -0.63 -3.97
N PRO A 56 -16.22 -1.09 -3.17
CA PRO A 56 -16.41 -2.52 -2.88
C PRO A 56 -16.73 -3.37 -4.12
N ALA A 57 -17.28 -2.76 -5.17
CA ALA A 57 -17.52 -3.46 -6.43
C ALA A 57 -16.20 -3.68 -7.19
N ARG A 58 -15.37 -2.63 -7.29
CA ARG A 58 -14.05 -2.70 -7.93
C ARG A 58 -13.11 -3.64 -7.20
N GLN A 59 -13.13 -3.63 -5.87
CA GLN A 59 -12.33 -4.54 -5.05
C GLN A 59 -12.68 -6.01 -5.34
N ARG A 60 -13.97 -6.36 -5.33
CA ARG A 60 -14.44 -7.73 -5.64
C ARG A 60 -14.06 -8.17 -7.05
N MET A 61 -14.18 -7.29 -8.04
CA MET A 61 -13.78 -7.59 -9.41
C MET A 61 -12.27 -7.84 -9.53
N ALA A 62 -11.46 -7.00 -8.88
CA ALA A 62 -10.01 -7.14 -8.88
C ALA A 62 -9.57 -8.45 -8.19
N GLU A 63 -10.17 -8.78 -7.05
CA GLU A 63 -9.91 -10.03 -6.34
C GLU A 63 -10.29 -11.25 -7.18
N ALA A 64 -11.47 -11.23 -7.82
CA ALA A 64 -11.92 -12.31 -8.71
C ALA A 64 -10.98 -12.50 -9.90
N ALA A 65 -10.54 -11.41 -10.54
CA ALA A 65 -9.59 -11.45 -11.65
C ALA A 65 -8.23 -12.03 -11.23
N PHE A 66 -7.69 -11.58 -10.09
CA PHE A 66 -6.43 -12.09 -9.55
C PHE A 66 -6.52 -13.58 -9.20
N ARG A 67 -7.60 -14.00 -8.55
CA ARG A 67 -7.86 -15.41 -8.23
C ARG A 67 -7.93 -16.26 -9.50
N GLN A 68 -8.58 -15.77 -10.55
CA GLN A 68 -8.66 -16.46 -11.83
C GLN A 68 -7.27 -16.61 -12.47
N GLN A 69 -6.44 -15.58 -12.41
CA GLN A 69 -5.07 -15.62 -12.91
C GLN A 69 -4.23 -16.67 -12.18
N LEU A 70 -4.32 -16.76 -10.86
CA LEU A 70 -3.60 -17.78 -10.07
C LEU A 70 -4.03 -19.20 -10.45
N ILE A 71 -5.32 -19.43 -10.66
CA ILE A 71 -5.83 -20.73 -11.12
C ILE A 71 -5.26 -21.10 -12.49
N ASN A 72 -5.15 -20.13 -13.39
CA ASN A 72 -4.61 -20.35 -14.73
C ASN A 72 -3.10 -20.64 -14.71
N GLN A 73 -2.34 -19.97 -13.83
CA GLN A 73 -0.90 -20.22 -13.69
C GLN A 73 -0.57 -21.59 -13.08
N ASN A 74 -1.37 -22.07 -12.13
CA ASN A 74 -1.18 -23.39 -11.50
C ASN A 74 -1.69 -24.57 -12.36
N ARG A 75 -2.28 -24.29 -13.52
CA ARG A 75 -2.78 -25.30 -14.47
C ARG A 75 -1.79 -25.62 -15.60
N SER A 76 -0.60 -25.02 -15.60
CA SER A 76 0.51 -25.30 -16.52
C SER A 76 1.60 -26.13 -15.86
#